data_AF-A0A7L5BTA7-F1
#
_entry.id   AF-A0A7L5BTA7-F1
#
_cell.length_a   1.000
_cell.length_b   1.000
_cell.length_c   1.000
_cell.angle_alpha   90.00
_cell.angle_beta   90.00
_cell.angle_gamma   90.00
#
_symmetry.space_group_name_H-M   'P 1'
#
loop_
_entity.id
_entity.type
_entity.pdbx_description
1 polymer ?
#
loop_
_entity_poly.entity_id
_entity_poly.type
_entity_poly.pdbx_seq_one_letter_code
_entity_poly.pdbx_strand_id
1 'polypeptide(L)'
;MIEKSKGGRLREYTEAQAPQGIESVEARGDIADGATMKQAMRDELGVSPGSDAGILDAEVRRICQKRDQAMAKERAETRVLMLEKGEIDLLADFGARPQGALRLKNNPDANITTDGYGAIGSVVYLEMNLRRKPFDDLRVRKTLAYAIDTDFIANVLFSGQTKVGTGPIHSGNPFYSPDVPRYEIDLDKARALLDEAGLKPDAKPIS
;
A
#
# COMPACT_ATOMS: atom_id res chain seq x y z
N MET A 1 -24.83 -27.67 21.23
CA MET A 1 -25.68 -28.06 20.09
C MET A 1 -24.98 -27.54 18.84
N ILE A 2 -24.50 -28.44 17.97
CA ILE A 2 -23.61 -28.10 16.84
C ILE A 2 -24.43 -28.22 15.56
N GLU A 3 -24.58 -27.12 14.82
CA GLU A 3 -25.24 -27.12 13.52
C GLU A 3 -24.21 -27.01 12.40
N LYS A 4 -24.20 -27.99 11.49
CA LYS A 4 -23.33 -28.03 10.31
C LYS A 4 -23.92 -27.16 9.20
N SER A 5 -23.27 -26.05 8.86
CA SER A 5 -23.54 -25.33 7.62
C SER A 5 -22.81 -25.99 6.44
N LYS A 6 -23.57 -26.33 5.40
CA LYS A 6 -23.12 -26.87 4.11
C LYS A 6 -22.17 -25.87 3.42
N GLY A 7 -21.04 -26.36 2.90
CA GLY A 7 -20.20 -25.61 1.95
C GLY A 7 -19.02 -24.83 2.54
N GLY A 8 -18.05 -25.53 3.15
CA GLY A 8 -16.63 -25.24 2.92
C GLY A 8 -16.04 -23.90 3.38
N ARG A 9 -16.44 -23.35 4.53
CA ARG A 9 -15.63 -22.32 5.20
C ARG A 9 -15.62 -22.56 6.71
N LEU A 10 -14.54 -23.16 7.22
CA LEU A 10 -14.26 -23.19 8.65
C LEU A 10 -14.05 -21.73 9.11
N ARG A 11 -15.10 -21.10 9.62
CA ARG A 11 -15.03 -19.82 10.33
C ARG A 11 -14.90 -20.12 11.82
N GLU A 12 -13.68 -20.32 12.30
CA GLU A 12 -13.37 -20.36 13.75
C GLU A 12 -12.41 -19.25 14.19
N TYR A 13 -12.03 -18.34 13.30
CA TYR A 13 -11.23 -17.16 13.65
C TYR A 13 -12.11 -15.92 13.68
N THR A 14 -12.13 -15.21 14.81
CA THR A 14 -12.70 -13.86 14.89
C THR A 14 -11.61 -12.83 14.64
N GLU A 15 -11.92 -11.74 13.91
CA GLU A 15 -10.96 -10.63 13.69
C GLU A 15 -10.43 -10.04 15.02
N ALA A 16 -11.13 -10.26 16.13
CA ALA A 16 -10.76 -9.80 17.47
C ALA A 16 -9.62 -10.61 18.12
N GLN A 17 -9.40 -11.87 17.71
CA GLN A 17 -8.41 -12.77 18.32
C GLN A 17 -7.03 -12.69 17.66
N ALA A 18 -6.97 -12.26 16.42
CA ALA A 18 -5.71 -12.17 15.67
C ALA A 18 -4.69 -11.16 16.27
N PRO A 19 -5.09 -9.97 16.76
CA PRO A 19 -4.14 -9.04 17.40
C PRO A 19 -3.44 -9.65 18.62
N GLN A 20 -4.18 -10.36 19.47
CA GLN A 20 -3.64 -11.03 20.66
C GLN A 20 -2.62 -12.11 20.28
N GLY A 21 -2.88 -12.84 19.19
CA GLY A 21 -1.93 -13.82 18.67
C GLY A 21 -0.65 -13.23 18.13
N ILE A 22 -0.76 -12.12 17.41
CA ILE A 22 0.40 -11.42 16.88
C ILE A 22 1.28 -10.93 18.04
N GLU A 23 0.68 -10.29 19.04
CA GLU A 23 1.40 -9.82 20.24
C GLU A 23 2.12 -10.96 20.96
N SER A 24 1.48 -12.12 21.08
CA SER A 24 2.10 -13.28 21.71
C SER A 24 3.27 -13.88 20.91
N VAL A 25 3.11 -14.02 19.59
CA VAL A 25 4.21 -14.48 18.70
C VAL A 25 5.39 -13.51 18.81
N GLU A 26 5.13 -12.21 18.74
CA GLU A 26 6.17 -11.19 18.82
C GLU A 26 6.84 -11.11 20.21
N ALA A 27 6.08 -11.34 21.30
CA ALA A 27 6.63 -11.40 22.66
C ALA A 27 7.64 -12.55 22.85
N ARG A 28 7.55 -13.61 22.03
CA ARG A 28 8.53 -14.70 21.98
C ARG A 28 9.74 -14.39 21.07
N GLY A 29 9.72 -13.27 20.37
CA GLY A 29 10.74 -12.88 19.39
C GLY A 29 10.55 -13.51 18.00
N ASP A 30 9.41 -14.15 17.75
CA ASP A 30 9.10 -14.79 16.48
C ASP A 30 8.41 -13.81 15.51
N ILE A 31 8.46 -14.12 14.20
CA ILE A 31 7.76 -13.35 13.16
C ILE A 31 6.33 -13.86 13.05
N ALA A 32 5.33 -12.97 13.18
CA ALA A 32 3.91 -13.30 13.03
C ALA A 32 3.52 -13.62 11.57
N ASP A 33 3.76 -14.87 11.17
CA ASP A 33 3.35 -15.48 9.90
C ASP A 33 2.26 -16.54 10.09
N GLY A 34 1.69 -17.09 9.00
CA GLY A 34 0.62 -18.08 9.11
C GLY A 34 0.96 -19.33 9.93
N ALA A 35 2.24 -19.71 10.06
CA ALA A 35 2.67 -20.93 10.77
C ALA A 35 2.83 -20.69 12.28
N THR A 36 3.58 -19.64 12.64
CA THR A 36 3.77 -19.19 14.03
C THR A 36 2.45 -18.76 14.65
N MET A 37 1.61 -18.04 13.90
CA MET A 37 0.27 -17.69 14.34
C MET A 37 -0.61 -18.92 14.55
N LYS A 38 -0.55 -19.92 13.67
CA LYS A 38 -1.29 -21.17 13.87
C LYS A 38 -0.87 -21.87 15.16
N GLN A 39 0.41 -21.85 15.49
CA GLN A 39 0.93 -22.45 16.72
C GLN A 39 0.49 -21.65 17.96
N ALA A 40 0.68 -20.33 17.96
CA ALA A 40 0.25 -19.44 19.05
C ALA A 40 -1.27 -19.54 19.33
N MET A 41 -2.08 -19.60 18.27
CA MET A 41 -3.54 -19.67 18.40
C MET A 41 -4.06 -21.04 18.85
N ARG A 42 -3.27 -22.11 18.65
CA ARG A 42 -3.52 -23.42 19.27
C ARG A 42 -3.18 -23.40 20.75
N ASP A 43 -2.01 -22.86 21.07
CA ASP A 43 -1.44 -22.94 22.41
C ASP A 43 -2.14 -22.00 23.40
N GLU A 44 -2.68 -20.87 22.92
CA GLU A 44 -3.22 -19.82 23.80
C GLU A 44 -4.71 -19.55 23.63
N LEU A 45 -5.27 -19.76 22.43
CA LEU A 45 -6.67 -19.41 22.12
C LEU A 45 -7.57 -20.63 21.86
N GLY A 46 -7.04 -21.85 21.96
CA GLY A 46 -7.84 -23.09 21.93
C GLY A 46 -8.54 -23.39 20.59
N VAL A 47 -7.96 -22.99 19.45
CA VAL A 47 -8.53 -23.23 18.12
C VAL A 47 -8.33 -24.69 17.67
N SER A 48 -9.39 -25.32 17.14
CA SER A 48 -9.37 -26.74 16.78
C SER A 48 -8.48 -27.07 15.55
N PRO A 49 -7.90 -28.29 15.47
CA PRO A 49 -7.13 -28.73 14.31
C PRO A 49 -8.01 -28.87 13.06
N GLY A 50 -7.74 -28.10 12.00
CA GLY A 50 -8.42 -28.25 10.70
C GLY A 50 -8.57 -26.96 9.90
N SER A 51 -8.26 -25.81 10.48
CA SER A 51 -8.25 -24.53 9.82
C SER A 51 -7.29 -24.47 8.62
N ASP A 52 -7.83 -24.07 7.47
CA ASP A 52 -7.10 -23.90 6.21
C ASP A 52 -5.91 -22.94 6.42
N ALA A 53 -4.69 -23.46 6.26
CA ALA A 53 -3.46 -22.72 6.46
C ALA A 53 -3.31 -21.54 5.47
N GLY A 54 -3.81 -21.68 4.24
CA GLY A 54 -3.66 -20.66 3.22
C GLY A 54 -4.55 -19.44 3.49
N ILE A 55 -5.79 -19.67 3.95
CA ILE A 55 -6.70 -18.61 4.37
C ILE A 55 -6.16 -17.91 5.62
N LEU A 56 -5.57 -18.67 6.56
CA LEU A 56 -4.98 -18.12 7.77
C LEU A 56 -3.79 -17.19 7.47
N ASP A 57 -2.87 -17.61 6.59
CA ASP A 57 -1.71 -16.79 6.23
C ASP A 57 -2.12 -15.47 5.55
N ALA A 58 -3.08 -15.52 4.62
CA ALA A 58 -3.60 -14.32 3.97
C ALA A 58 -4.29 -13.36 4.96
N GLU A 59 -5.08 -13.90 5.89
CA GLU A 59 -5.80 -13.08 6.88
C GLU A 59 -4.84 -12.49 7.94
N VAL A 60 -3.88 -13.27 8.42
CA VAL A 60 -2.80 -12.80 9.31
C VAL A 60 -2.03 -11.67 8.63
N ARG A 61 -1.57 -11.88 7.39
CA ARG A 61 -0.87 -10.83 6.63
C ARG A 61 -1.72 -9.57 6.49
N ARG A 62 -3.02 -9.71 6.20
CA ARG A 62 -3.95 -8.57 6.11
C ARG A 62 -4.04 -7.81 7.43
N ILE A 63 -4.11 -8.53 8.55
CA ILE A 63 -4.24 -7.92 9.89
C ILE A 63 -2.92 -7.28 10.32
N CYS A 64 -1.78 -7.95 10.13
CA CYS A 64 -0.45 -7.37 10.35
C CYS A 64 -0.26 -6.11 9.50
N GLN A 65 -0.59 -6.17 8.20
CA GLN A 65 -0.49 -5.02 7.31
C GLN A 65 -1.39 -3.85 7.75
N LYS A 66 -2.63 -4.13 8.16
CA LYS A 66 -3.54 -3.10 8.71
C LYS A 66 -3.00 -2.49 9.99
N ARG A 67 -2.43 -3.30 10.89
CA ARG A 67 -1.81 -2.84 12.15
C ARG A 67 -0.60 -1.97 11.84
N ASP A 68 0.30 -2.43 10.98
CA ASP A 68 1.51 -1.70 10.62
C ASP A 68 1.16 -0.36 9.94
N GLN A 69 0.12 -0.36 9.08
CA GLN A 69 -0.43 0.87 8.52
C GLN A 69 -1.03 1.80 9.59
N ALA A 70 -1.75 1.27 10.58
CA ALA A 70 -2.31 2.06 11.68
C ALA A 70 -1.21 2.65 12.57
N MET A 71 -0.19 1.86 12.92
CA MET A 71 0.98 2.30 13.68
C MET A 71 1.80 3.35 12.92
N ALA A 72 2.01 3.15 11.62
CA ALA A 72 2.68 4.14 10.77
C ALA A 72 1.88 5.45 10.69
N LYS A 73 0.55 5.35 10.56
CA LYS A 73 -0.38 6.48 10.60
C LYS A 73 -0.27 7.24 11.92
N GLU A 74 -0.33 6.55 13.05
CA GLU A 74 -0.26 7.14 14.38
C GLU A 74 1.09 7.83 14.61
N ARG A 75 2.19 7.15 14.28
CA ARG A 75 3.54 7.74 14.36
C ARG A 75 3.67 9.04 13.56
N ALA A 76 3.05 9.14 12.38
CA ALA A 76 3.07 10.35 11.57
C ALA A 76 2.25 11.49 12.20
N GLU A 77 1.05 11.22 12.72
CA GLU A 77 0.25 12.26 13.38
C GLU A 77 0.87 12.72 14.71
N THR A 78 1.47 11.81 15.48
CA THR A 78 2.19 12.16 16.71
C THR A 78 3.35 13.12 16.43
N ARG A 79 4.12 12.89 15.36
CA ARG A 79 5.20 13.80 14.97
C ARG A 79 4.69 15.18 14.56
N VAL A 80 3.54 15.25 13.87
CA VAL A 80 2.90 16.54 13.55
C VAL A 80 2.56 17.29 14.83
N LEU A 81 1.97 16.63 15.83
CA LEU A 81 1.66 17.23 17.12
C LEU A 81 2.91 17.66 17.89
N MET A 82 3.99 16.87 17.85
CA MET A 82 5.26 17.22 18.47
C MET A 82 5.85 18.50 17.85
N LEU A 83 5.78 18.65 16.52
CA LEU A 83 6.23 19.87 15.84
C LEU A 83 5.37 21.07 16.26
N GLU A 84 4.04 20.92 16.28
CA GLU A 84 3.13 21.99 16.71
C GLU A 84 3.35 22.44 18.15
N LYS A 85 3.81 21.54 19.02
CA LYS A 85 4.15 21.83 20.41
C LYS A 85 5.58 22.35 20.61
N GLY A 86 6.39 22.38 19.55
CA GLY A 86 7.83 22.70 19.64
C GLY A 86 8.66 21.63 20.36
N GLU A 87 8.17 20.39 20.45
CA GLU A 87 8.95 19.25 20.97
C GLU A 87 9.99 18.75 19.95
N ILE A 88 9.74 19.01 18.67
CA ILE A 88 10.70 18.84 17.57
C ILE A 88 10.68 20.10 16.70
N ASP A 89 11.82 20.44 16.10
CA ASP A 89 11.94 21.63 15.25
C ASP A 89 11.81 21.33 13.75
N LEU A 90 12.00 20.07 13.35
CA LEU A 90 12.03 19.66 11.96
C LEU A 90 11.29 18.34 11.72
N LEU A 91 10.42 18.36 10.72
CA LEU A 91 9.89 17.15 10.08
C LEU A 91 10.53 16.98 8.70
N ALA A 92 11.41 15.99 8.56
CA ALA A 92 11.96 15.59 7.28
C ALA A 92 11.13 14.45 6.64
N ASP A 93 11.20 14.36 5.31
CA ASP A 93 10.66 13.28 4.49
C ASP A 93 9.16 13.01 4.70
N PHE A 94 8.75 11.73 4.75
CA PHE A 94 7.41 11.26 5.10
C PHE A 94 7.04 11.51 6.59
N GLY A 95 7.63 12.52 7.21
CA GLY A 95 7.41 12.93 8.59
C GLY A 95 5.96 13.27 8.87
N ALA A 96 5.26 13.84 7.88
CA ALA A 96 3.83 14.06 7.86
C ALA A 96 3.18 13.35 6.67
N ARG A 97 1.94 12.89 6.86
CA ARG A 97 1.07 12.45 5.76
C ARG A 97 0.41 13.67 5.11
N PRO A 98 -0.20 13.55 3.91
CA PRO A 98 -0.74 14.72 3.21
C PRO A 98 -1.66 15.60 4.06
N GLN A 99 -2.52 14.98 4.88
CA GLN A 99 -3.41 15.69 5.80
C GLN A 99 -2.67 16.44 6.92
N GLY A 100 -1.63 15.83 7.50
CA GLY A 100 -0.76 16.47 8.48
C GLY A 100 0.03 17.64 7.87
N ALA A 101 0.50 17.47 6.64
CA ALA A 101 1.15 18.56 5.90
C ALA A 101 0.18 19.71 5.58
N LEU A 102 -1.10 19.43 5.24
CA LEU A 102 -2.11 20.49 5.08
C LEU A 102 -2.37 21.24 6.38
N ARG A 103 -2.43 20.52 7.51
CA ARG A 103 -2.60 21.12 8.83
C ARG A 103 -1.44 22.06 9.17
N LEU A 104 -0.21 21.58 8.99
CA LEU A 104 1.00 22.38 9.22
C LEU A 104 1.12 23.57 8.26
N LYS A 105 0.64 23.46 7.01
CA LYS A 105 0.63 24.56 6.04
C LYS A 105 -0.19 25.76 6.52
N ASN A 106 -1.23 25.50 7.31
CA ASN A 106 -2.11 26.52 7.87
C ASN A 106 -1.68 26.98 9.27
N ASN A 107 -0.60 26.42 9.82
CA ASN A 107 -0.08 26.81 11.12
C ASN A 107 0.88 28.02 10.95
N PRO A 108 0.62 29.16 11.61
CA PRO A 108 1.48 30.35 11.47
C PRO A 108 2.91 30.16 12.02
N ASP A 109 3.11 29.18 12.90
CA ASP A 109 4.38 28.89 13.55
C ASP A 109 5.20 27.82 12.80
N ALA A 110 4.67 27.27 11.71
CA ALA A 110 5.34 26.26 10.90
C ALA A 110 5.58 26.75 9.47
N ASN A 111 6.75 26.41 8.93
CA ASN A 111 7.03 26.59 7.50
C ASN A 111 7.13 25.23 6.82
N ILE A 112 6.56 25.12 5.62
CA ILE A 112 6.67 23.94 4.78
C ILE A 112 7.34 24.33 3.48
N THR A 113 8.41 23.61 3.14
CA THR A 113 9.09 23.75 1.85
C THR A 113 9.30 22.38 1.20
N THR A 114 9.21 22.38 -0.14
CA THR A 114 9.63 21.25 -0.98
C THR A 114 11.04 21.43 -1.53
N ASP A 115 11.69 22.55 -1.20
CA ASP A 115 13.04 22.88 -1.68
C ASP A 115 14.07 21.92 -1.10
N GLY A 116 15.16 21.68 -1.84
CA GLY A 116 16.19 20.71 -1.47
C GLY A 116 15.89 19.26 -1.88
N TYR A 117 14.63 18.90 -2.13
CA TYR A 117 14.24 17.59 -2.64
C TYR A 117 14.33 17.46 -4.18
N GLY A 118 14.81 18.47 -4.90
CA GLY A 118 14.88 18.45 -6.36
C GLY A 118 15.71 17.30 -6.94
N ALA A 119 16.84 16.97 -6.31
CA ALA A 119 17.78 15.94 -6.77
C ALA A 119 17.48 14.53 -6.23
N ILE A 120 16.90 14.43 -5.03
CA ILE A 120 16.65 13.18 -4.28
C ILE A 120 15.16 12.91 -4.01
N GLY A 121 14.27 13.72 -4.61
CA GLY A 121 12.84 13.70 -4.36
C GLY A 121 12.23 12.35 -4.71
N SER A 122 11.35 11.87 -3.85
CA SER A 122 10.68 10.59 -4.05
C SER A 122 9.84 10.62 -5.33
N VAL A 123 10.03 9.62 -6.19
CA VAL A 123 9.15 9.33 -7.32
C VAL A 123 8.34 8.11 -6.94
N VAL A 124 7.02 8.25 -6.89
CA VAL A 124 6.10 7.12 -6.69
C VAL A 124 5.77 6.54 -8.05
N TYR A 125 6.05 5.26 -8.25
CA TYR A 125 5.79 4.55 -9.50
C TYR A 125 5.27 3.14 -9.25
N LEU A 126 4.56 2.59 -10.23
CA LEU A 126 4.16 1.19 -10.24
C LEU A 126 5.24 0.37 -10.92
N GLU A 127 5.95 -0.45 -10.14
CA GLU A 127 6.91 -1.40 -10.70
C GLU A 127 6.22 -2.70 -11.09
N MET A 128 6.59 -3.23 -12.25
CA MET A 128 6.06 -4.48 -12.77
C MET A 128 7.19 -5.50 -12.93
N ASN A 129 6.99 -6.71 -12.41
CA ASN A 129 7.94 -7.80 -12.61
C ASN A 129 7.86 -8.32 -14.05
N LEU A 130 8.76 -7.84 -14.90
CA LEU A 130 8.82 -8.19 -16.32
C LEU A 130 9.14 -9.67 -16.60
N ARG A 131 9.53 -10.44 -15.57
CA ARG A 131 9.80 -11.88 -15.68
C ARG A 131 8.55 -12.73 -15.43
N ARG A 132 7.45 -12.12 -14.97
CA ARG A 132 6.22 -12.81 -14.61
C ARG A 132 5.11 -12.45 -15.58
N LYS A 133 4.54 -13.47 -16.23
CA LYS A 133 3.32 -13.29 -17.03
C LYS A 133 2.19 -12.69 -16.19
N PRO A 134 1.37 -11.78 -16.74
CA PRO A 134 1.40 -11.26 -18.12
C PRO A 134 2.23 -9.98 -18.30
N PHE A 135 3.02 -9.56 -17.30
CA PHE A 135 3.76 -8.30 -17.36
C PHE A 135 5.01 -8.35 -18.25
N ASP A 136 5.39 -9.53 -18.73
CA ASP A 136 6.40 -9.72 -19.78
C ASP A 136 5.95 -9.11 -21.12
N ASP A 137 4.65 -9.06 -21.40
CA ASP A 137 4.09 -8.42 -22.60
C ASP A 137 4.02 -6.88 -22.47
N LEU A 138 4.63 -6.17 -23.43
CA LEU A 138 4.63 -4.70 -23.46
C LEU A 138 3.22 -4.12 -23.58
N ARG A 139 2.29 -4.78 -24.27
CA ARG A 139 0.91 -4.30 -24.47
C ARG A 139 0.19 -4.23 -23.13
N VAL A 140 0.38 -5.22 -22.27
CA VAL A 140 -0.18 -5.26 -20.91
C VAL A 140 0.35 -4.13 -20.05
N ARG A 141 1.64 -3.80 -20.18
CA ARG A 141 2.22 -2.65 -19.46
C ARG A 141 1.66 -1.32 -19.96
N LYS A 142 1.49 -1.17 -21.28
CA LYS A 142 0.86 0.02 -21.88
C LYS A 142 -0.61 0.14 -21.52
N THR A 143 -1.36 -0.96 -21.46
CA THR A 143 -2.72 -1.00 -20.93
C THR A 143 -2.77 -0.35 -19.56
N LEU A 144 -1.92 -0.79 -18.62
CA LEU A 144 -1.91 -0.25 -17.27
C LEU A 144 -1.55 1.24 -17.26
N ALA A 145 -0.59 1.66 -18.08
CA ALA A 145 -0.22 3.06 -18.21
C ALA A 145 -1.39 3.94 -18.68
N TYR A 146 -2.20 3.48 -19.65
CA TYR A 146 -3.40 4.18 -20.12
C TYR A 146 -4.61 4.05 -19.18
N ALA A 147 -4.63 3.07 -18.29
CA ALA A 147 -5.75 2.83 -17.37
C ALA A 147 -5.62 3.57 -16.03
N ILE A 148 -4.41 4.01 -15.66
CA ILE A 148 -4.15 4.65 -14.38
C ILE A 148 -4.33 6.17 -14.49
N ASP A 149 -5.27 6.70 -13.71
CA ASP A 149 -5.48 8.14 -13.57
C ASP A 149 -4.47 8.75 -12.58
N THR A 150 -3.33 9.19 -13.12
CA THR A 150 -2.28 9.81 -12.30
C THR A 150 -2.67 11.19 -11.75
N ASP A 151 -3.56 11.92 -12.43
CA ASP A 151 -4.10 13.19 -11.94
C ASP A 151 -5.03 12.97 -10.75
N PHE A 152 -5.92 11.99 -10.82
CA PHE A 152 -6.76 11.59 -9.69
C PHE A 152 -5.91 11.17 -8.49
N ILE A 153 -4.87 10.36 -8.71
CA ILE A 153 -3.95 9.96 -7.64
C ILE A 153 -3.29 11.19 -7.00
N ALA A 154 -2.73 12.10 -7.80
CA ALA A 154 -2.05 13.28 -7.29
C ALA A 154 -3.01 14.23 -6.53
N ASN A 155 -4.20 14.45 -7.07
CA ASN A 155 -5.14 15.41 -6.53
C ASN A 155 -5.93 14.85 -5.34
N VAL A 156 -6.37 13.60 -5.41
CA VAL A 156 -7.26 13.00 -4.39
C VAL A 156 -6.46 12.26 -3.34
N LEU A 157 -5.64 11.27 -3.74
CA LEU A 157 -4.88 10.45 -2.79
C LEU A 157 -3.79 11.27 -2.08
N PHE A 158 -3.10 12.14 -2.81
CA PHE A 158 -2.07 13.02 -2.26
C PHE A 158 -2.57 14.43 -1.93
N SER A 159 -3.89 14.67 -1.96
CA SER A 159 -4.51 15.96 -1.58
C SER A 159 -3.93 17.17 -2.32
N GLY A 160 -3.51 16.98 -3.58
CA GLY A 160 -2.93 18.04 -4.43
C GLY A 160 -1.53 18.50 -4.02
N GLN A 161 -0.86 17.77 -3.12
CA GLN A 161 0.47 18.13 -2.62
C GLN A 161 1.63 17.52 -3.43
N THR A 162 1.33 16.69 -4.41
CA THR A 162 2.32 16.08 -5.30
C THR A 162 2.11 16.55 -6.74
N LYS A 163 3.18 16.50 -7.52
CA LYS A 163 3.13 16.75 -8.97
C LYS A 163 3.05 15.41 -9.69
N VAL A 164 2.30 15.34 -10.79
CA VAL A 164 2.26 14.15 -11.63
C VAL A 164 3.65 13.86 -12.18
N GLY A 165 4.15 12.67 -11.87
CA GLY A 165 5.41 12.16 -12.38
C GLY A 165 5.33 11.89 -13.87
N THR A 166 6.37 12.28 -14.60
CA THR A 166 6.41 12.17 -16.07
C THR A 166 7.34 11.06 -16.53
N GLY A 167 8.18 10.59 -15.62
CA GLY A 167 9.22 9.60 -15.84
C GLY A 167 9.96 9.32 -14.52
N PRO A 168 11.09 8.62 -14.59
CA PRO A 168 11.82 8.17 -13.40
C PRO A 168 12.62 9.27 -12.70
N ILE A 169 12.79 10.44 -13.33
CA ILE A 169 13.57 11.55 -12.80
C ILE A 169 12.63 12.62 -12.27
N HIS A 170 12.84 13.05 -11.02
CA HIS A 170 12.07 14.12 -10.41
C HIS A 170 12.22 15.44 -11.18
N SER A 171 11.12 16.19 -11.34
CA SER A 171 11.07 17.41 -12.17
C SER A 171 12.02 18.55 -11.75
N GLY A 172 12.50 18.54 -10.50
CA GLY A 172 13.49 19.49 -10.00
C GLY A 172 14.95 19.07 -10.21
N ASN A 173 15.21 17.91 -10.82
CA ASN A 173 16.56 17.41 -11.05
C ASN A 173 17.14 18.03 -12.34
N PRO A 174 18.43 18.45 -12.38
CA PRO A 174 19.06 19.01 -13.58
C PRO A 174 19.05 18.10 -14.83
N PHE A 175 18.93 16.78 -14.63
CA PHE A 175 18.87 15.79 -15.72
C PHE A 175 17.44 15.42 -16.12
N TYR A 176 16.43 16.10 -15.58
CA TYR A 176 15.04 15.92 -15.96
C TYR A 176 14.79 16.36 -17.41
N SER A 177 14.04 15.54 -18.17
CA SER A 177 13.49 15.93 -19.46
C SER A 177 11.97 15.84 -19.43
N PRO A 178 11.23 16.91 -19.79
CA PRO A 178 9.79 16.85 -19.96
C PRO A 178 9.38 16.18 -21.29
N ASP A 179 10.31 16.03 -22.23
CA ASP A 179 10.11 15.44 -23.56
C ASP A 179 10.16 13.92 -23.47
N VAL A 180 9.07 13.36 -22.93
CA VAL A 180 8.88 11.92 -22.75
C VAL A 180 7.46 11.54 -23.15
N PRO A 181 7.25 10.33 -23.70
CA PRO A 181 5.91 9.84 -24.04
C PRO A 181 4.98 9.90 -22.82
N ARG A 182 3.77 10.42 -23.04
CA ARG A 182 2.72 10.47 -22.01
C ARG A 182 1.65 9.43 -22.27
N TYR A 183 1.08 8.93 -21.18
CA TYR A 183 -0.01 7.98 -21.17
C TYR A 183 -1.17 8.63 -20.41
N GLU A 184 -1.84 9.58 -21.07
CA GLU A 184 -3.09 10.13 -20.54
C GLU A 184 -4.14 9.04 -20.43
N ILE A 185 -5.09 9.17 -19.50
CA ILE A 185 -6.10 8.14 -19.29
C ILE A 185 -6.92 7.92 -20.57
N ASP A 186 -6.87 6.69 -21.09
CA ASP A 186 -7.58 6.26 -22.29
C ASP A 186 -8.01 4.80 -22.12
N LEU A 187 -9.21 4.64 -21.55
CA LEU A 187 -9.76 3.33 -21.21
C LEU A 187 -10.09 2.50 -22.46
N ASP A 188 -10.43 3.14 -23.57
CA ASP A 188 -10.76 2.44 -24.81
C ASP A 188 -9.49 1.88 -25.46
N LYS A 189 -8.40 2.66 -25.46
CA LYS A 189 -7.08 2.17 -25.87
C LYS A 189 -6.54 1.10 -24.93
N ALA A 190 -6.74 1.25 -23.62
CA ALA A 190 -6.34 0.24 -22.65
C ALA A 190 -7.04 -1.11 -22.90
N ARG A 191 -8.36 -1.08 -23.17
CA ARG A 191 -9.16 -2.26 -23.55
C ARG A 191 -8.69 -2.89 -24.85
N ALA A 192 -8.46 -2.08 -25.89
CA ALA A 192 -7.95 -2.59 -27.16
C ALA A 192 -6.60 -3.31 -27.00
N LEU A 193 -5.68 -2.75 -26.23
CA LEU A 193 -4.38 -3.38 -25.94
C LEU A 193 -4.50 -4.67 -25.11
N LEU A 194 -5.47 -4.76 -24.20
CA LEU A 194 -5.81 -5.98 -23.45
C LEU A 194 -6.32 -7.08 -24.38
N ASP A 195 -7.24 -6.74 -25.29
CA ASP A 195 -7.81 -7.67 -26.27
C ASP A 195 -6.74 -8.17 -27.24
N GLU A 196 -5.86 -7.29 -27.73
CA GLU A 196 -4.70 -7.65 -28.53
C GLU A 196 -3.75 -8.59 -27.78
N ALA A 197 -3.59 -8.40 -26.46
CA ALA A 197 -2.82 -9.29 -25.60
C ALA A 197 -3.53 -10.62 -25.31
N GLY A 198 -4.77 -10.81 -25.79
CA GLY A 198 -5.56 -12.03 -25.58
C GLY A 198 -6.11 -12.18 -24.16
N LEU A 199 -6.11 -11.11 -23.38
CA LEU A 199 -6.55 -11.08 -21.99
C LEU A 199 -7.97 -10.51 -21.90
N LYS A 200 -8.96 -11.39 -21.95
CA LYS A 200 -10.38 -11.01 -21.85
C LYS A 200 -10.78 -10.70 -20.39
N PRO A 201 -11.80 -9.86 -20.15
CA PRO A 201 -12.29 -9.53 -18.80
C PRO A 201 -12.62 -10.74 -17.92
N ASP A 202 -13.03 -11.85 -18.53
CA ASP A 202 -13.45 -13.08 -17.85
C ASP A 202 -12.33 -14.13 -17.79
N ALA A 203 -11.11 -13.78 -18.21
CA ALA A 203 -9.96 -14.66 -18.09
C ALA A 203 -9.71 -14.99 -16.61
N LYS A 204 -9.34 -16.23 -16.32
CA LYS A 204 -9.05 -16.67 -14.95
C LYS A 204 -8.09 -15.68 -14.28
N PRO A 205 -8.29 -15.38 -12.97
CA PRO A 205 -7.36 -14.56 -12.21
C PRO A 205 -5.93 -15.05 -12.41
N ILE A 206 -5.03 -14.13 -12.67
CA ILE A 206 -3.60 -14.40 -12.87
C ILE A 206 -3.07 -14.93 -11.54
N SER A 207 -2.75 -16.24 -11.48
CA SER A 207 -2.25 -16.92 -10.27
C SER A 207 -0.79 -16.56 -9.96
#